data_AF-A0A1G8NNU8-F1
#
_entry.id   AF-A0A1G8NNU8-F1
#
_cell.length_a   1.000
_cell.length_b   1.000
_cell.length_c   1.000
_cell.angle_alpha   90.00
_cell.angle_beta   90.00
_cell.angle_gamma   90.00
#
_symmetry.space_group_name_H-M   'P 1'
#
loop_
_entity.id
_entity.type
_entity.pdbx_description
1 polymer ?
#
loop_
_entity_poly.entity_id
_entity_poly.type
_entity_poly.pdbx_seq_one_letter_code
_entity_poly.pdbx_strand_id
1 'polypeptide(L)' 'MQAVWFGVAIFVGWLIIDWSKEKRIHREQVLYSLVAGIIGGLGWAVIDWVM' A
#
# COMPACT_ATOMS: atom_id res chain seq x y z
N MET A 1 -2.45 -0.40 -16.11
CA MET A 1 -1.12 0.10 -15.65
C MET A 1 -1.23 1.08 -14.49
N GLN A 2 -2.25 1.93 -14.41
CA GLN A 2 -2.38 2.92 -13.33
C GLN A 2 -2.62 2.29 -11.95
N ALA A 3 -3.43 1.22 -11.87
CA ALA A 3 -3.66 0.49 -10.62
C ALA A 3 -2.38 -0.05 -9.95
N VAL A 4 -1.38 -0.44 -10.76
CA VAL A 4 -0.08 -0.92 -10.23
C VAL A 4 0.68 0.23 -9.56
N TRP A 5 0.76 1.39 -10.22
CA TRP A 5 1.37 2.59 -9.64
C TRP A 5 0.63 3.07 -8.39
N PHE A 6 -0.70 2.94 -8.38
CA PHE A 6 -1.51 3.28 -7.22
C PHE A 6 -1.23 2.36 -6.02
N GLY A 7 -1.17 1.04 -6.26
CA GLY A 7 -0.80 0.06 -5.24
C GLY A 7 0.60 0.30 -4.67
N VAL A 8 1.57 0.64 -5.53
CA VAL A 8 2.94 1.01 -5.10
C VAL A 8 2.93 2.31 -4.29
N ALA A 9 2.17 3.33 -4.70
CA ALA A 9 2.05 4.58 -3.95
C ALA A 9 1.44 4.37 -2.56
N ILE A 10 0.40 3.53 -2.46
CA ILE A 10 -0.21 3.14 -1.18
C ILE A 10 0.81 2.40 -0.31
N PHE A 11 1.51 1.42 -0.87
CA PHE A 11 2.54 0.67 -0.16
C PHE A 11 3.63 1.59 0.41
N VAL A 12 4.19 2.47 -0.43
CA VAL A 12 5.24 3.40 -0.04
C VAL A 12 4.73 4.42 0.97
N GLY A 13 3.52 4.96 0.77
CA GLY A 13 2.90 5.91 1.70
C GLY A 13 2.68 5.30 3.08
N TRP A 14 2.19 4.05 3.14
CA TRP A 14 1.99 3.34 4.40
C TRP A 14 3.30 3.03 5.09
N LEU A 15 4.31 2.57 4.34
CA LEU A 15 5.64 2.30 4.87
C LEU A 15 6.30 3.54 5.48
N ILE A 16 6.14 4.72 4.84
CA ILE A 16 6.66 6.00 5.35
C ILE A 16 5.93 6.41 6.65
N ILE A 17 4.61 6.25 6.70
CA ILE A 17 3.82 6.58 7.90
C ILE A 17 4.21 5.66 9.06
N ASP A 18 4.32 4.36 8.81
CA ASP A 18 4.77 3.36 9.79
C ASP A 18 6.17 3.70 10.30
N TRP A 19 7.09 4.02 9.39
CA TRP A 19 8.45 4.38 9.76
C TRP A 19 8.50 5.68 10.57
N SER A 20 7.65 6.66 10.24
CA SER A 20 7.54 7.92 10.98
C SER A 20 6.96 7.73 12.38
N LYS A 21 6.05 6.78 12.59
CA LYS A 21 5.40 6.54 13.89
C LYS A 21 6.29 5.76 14.84
N GLU A 22 6.84 4.64 14.38
CA GLU A 22 7.49 3.68 15.28
C GLU A 22 9.02 3.84 15.32
N LYS A 23 9.61 4.58 14.35
CA LYS A 23 11.08 4.75 14.14
C LYS A 23 11.89 3.44 14.04
N ARG A 24 11.25 2.27 14.17
CA ARG A 24 11.80 0.93 13.96
C ARG A 24 10.91 0.20 12.97
N ILE A 25 11.50 -0.28 11.89
CA ILE A 25 10.79 -1.09 10.90
C ILE A 25 10.67 -2.51 11.46
N HIS A 26 9.49 -2.83 12.02
CA HIS A 26 9.16 -4.20 12.41
C HIS A 26 8.68 -5.00 11.18
N ARG A 27 9.07 -6.28 11.10
CA ARG A 27 8.63 -7.16 9.99
C ARG A 27 7.11 -7.22 9.87
N GLU A 28 6.40 -7.10 10.98
CA GLU A 28 4.94 -7.06 11.03
C GLU A 28 4.37 -5.82 10.34
N GLN A 29 4.99 -4.64 10.53
CA GLN A 29 4.58 -3.39 9.87
C GLN A 29 4.82 -3.42 8.36
N VAL A 30 5.88 -4.07 7.91
CA VAL A 30 6.13 -4.30 6.48
C VAL A 30 5.03 -5.17 5.87
N LEU A 31 4.60 -6.21 6.59
CA LEU A 31 3.46 -7.05 6.21
C LEU A 31 2.16 -6.24 6.15
N TYR A 32 1.89 -5.38 7.13
CA TYR A 32 0.73 -4.48 7.12
C TYR A 32 0.76 -3.51 5.94
N SER A 33 1.92 -2.90 5.67
CA SER A 33 2.10 -2.01 4.52
C SER A 33 1.89 -2.75 3.20
N LEU A 34 2.38 -3.99 3.09
CA LEU A 34 2.23 -4.84 1.92
C LEU A 34 0.76 -5.22 1.67
N VAL A 35 0.04 -5.58 2.73
CA VAL A 35 -1.40 -5.84 2.67
C VAL A 35 -2.17 -4.58 2.30
N ALA A 36 -1.83 -3.42 2.86
CA ALA A 36 -2.46 -2.15 2.51
C ALA A 36 -2.24 -1.79 1.04
N GLY A 37 -1.02 -2.00 0.52
CA GLY A 37 -0.69 -1.82 -0.89
C GLY A 37 -1.46 -2.76 -1.82
N ILE A 38 -1.60 -4.03 -1.46
CA ILE A 38 -2.38 -5.02 -2.21
C ILE A 38 -3.87 -4.64 -2.21
N ILE A 39 -4.44 -4.28 -1.05
CA ILE A 39 -5.85 -3.88 -0.94
C ILE A 39 -6.10 -2.59 -1.72
N GLY A 40 -5.20 -1.59 -1.62
CA GLY A 40 -5.31 -0.35 -2.37
C GLY A 40 -5.20 -0.56 -3.88
N GLY A 41 -4.26 -1.40 -4.32
CA GLY A 41 -4.10 -1.76 -5.73
C GLY A 41 -5.27 -2.58 -6.27
N LEU A 42 -5.80 -3.53 -5.49
CA LEU A 42 -6.99 -4.31 -5.85
C LEU A 42 -8.25 -3.44 -5.88
N GLY A 43 -8.44 -2.57 -4.90
CA GLY A 43 -9.56 -1.61 -4.89
C GLY A 43 -9.54 -0.71 -6.11
N TRP A 44 -8.35 -0.21 -6.48
CA TRP A 44 -8.19 0.59 -7.69
C TRP A 44 -8.42 -0.24 -8.97
N ALA A 45 -7.93 -1.48 -9.02
CA ALA A 45 -8.16 -2.36 -10.16
C ALA A 45 -9.65 -2.72 -10.36
N VAL A 46 -10.41 -2.86 -9.27
CA VAL A 46 -11.86 -3.05 -9.32
C VAL A 46 -12.55 -1.78 -9.83
N ILE A 47 -12.12 -0.60 -9.40
CA ILE A 47 -12.62 0.67 -9.92
C ILE A 47 -12.33 0.80 -11.42
N ASP A 48 -11.10 0.51 -11.86
CA ASP A 48 -10.67 0.51 -13.28
C ASP A 48 -11.45 -0.51 -14.13
N TRP A 49 -11.99 -1.57 -13.51
CA TRP A 49 -12.83 -2.56 -14.19
C TRP A 49 -14.29 -2.07 -14.30
N VAL A 50 -14.79 -1.44 -13.24
CA VAL A 50 -16.18 -0.97 -13.16
C VAL A 50 -16.40 0.31 -13.95
N MET A 51 -15.39 1.17 -14.08
CA MET A 51 -15.44 2.50 -14.67
C MET A 51 -14.56 2.60 -15.91
#